data_AF-A3ZUJ4-F1
#
_entry.id   AF-A3ZUJ4-F1
#
_cell.length_a   1.000
_cell.length_b   1.000
_cell.length_c   1.000
_cell.angle_alpha   90.00
_cell.angle_beta   90.00
_cell.angle_gamma   90.00
#
_symmetry.space_group_name_H-M   'P 1'
#
loop_
_entity.id
_entity.type
_entity.pdbx_description
1 polymer ?
#
loop_
_entity_poly.entity_id
_entity_poly.type
_entity_poly.pdbx_seq_one_letter_code
_entity_poly.pdbx_strand_id
1 'polypeptide(L)'
;MSIRIFACLLLLLASLPAVAAEPEKSTESNPAVVATATAKSAETDRTIRRAIRQLDSDTFAERREAAEQLRDAGPAAIASLEEACRDGAGERVAQSIEILQSFAASEDREVSAAALHALKNIADGENATAAKLAATAVHSIRTTPGMRPAPEAGGDRIAGFNPFDNAMLQGMRGRERNFSMSTVRNNGREQIKITDGERRVEIDKDPSGPLRVEWREGNDAPQVAEADDLDQLRKDHPQAAEIYDQYQAQIAGAQGMLGERFFAPLRLDGLPIPQPMRQMDEQWARMRAEHQQMMEEMRAQHQQRMRNMRQIAPARPANPPTQLRRLQEDARQLQQRIQAGDVDDATIEEISRLQELLKELQRQANQ
;
A
#
# COMPACT_ATOMS: atom_id res chain seq x y z
N MET A 1 -35.91 36.97 29.37
CA MET A 1 -34.80 37.95 29.41
C MET A 1 -33.53 37.15 29.15
N SER A 2 -32.73 37.32 28.10
CA SER A 2 -32.45 38.50 27.30
C SER A 2 -31.99 38.11 25.90
N ILE A 3 -32.75 38.59 24.92
CA ILE A 3 -32.34 38.84 23.53
C ILE A 3 -31.43 40.07 23.60
N ARG A 4 -30.20 40.03 23.06
CA ARG A 4 -29.36 41.18 22.59
C ARG A 4 -27.86 40.83 22.56
N ILE A 5 -27.40 40.01 21.61
CA ILE A 5 -26.01 40.05 21.11
C ILE A 5 -26.05 39.71 19.61
N PHE A 6 -26.75 40.52 18.82
CA PHE A 6 -26.88 40.36 17.37
C PHE A 6 -26.91 41.75 16.71
N ALA A 7 -25.87 42.55 16.95
CA ALA A 7 -25.74 43.88 16.36
C ALA A 7 -24.30 44.41 16.53
N CYS A 8 -23.32 43.79 15.88
CA CYS A 8 -21.99 44.43 15.69
C CYS A 8 -21.14 43.83 14.54
N LEU A 9 -21.66 42.91 13.73
CA LEU A 9 -20.92 42.33 12.59
C LEU A 9 -21.63 42.60 11.26
N LEU A 10 -22.05 43.85 11.04
CA LEU A 10 -22.75 44.29 9.83
C LEU A 10 -22.28 45.69 9.41
N LEU A 11 -20.96 45.95 9.53
CA LEU A 11 -20.35 47.25 9.21
C LEU A 11 -18.87 47.13 8.79
N LEU A 12 -18.56 46.20 7.90
CA LEU A 12 -17.24 46.11 7.25
C LEU A 12 -17.38 45.71 5.78
N LEU A 13 -18.23 46.47 5.07
CA LEU A 13 -18.60 46.29 3.66
C LEU A 13 -18.35 47.58 2.84
N ALA A 14 -17.24 48.27 3.06
CA ALA A 14 -16.90 49.46 2.28
C ALA A 14 -15.38 49.72 2.23
N SER A 15 -14.63 48.87 1.53
CA SER A 15 -13.25 49.18 1.09
C SER A 15 -12.82 48.20 0.00
N LEU A 16 -13.53 48.20 -1.13
CA LEU A 16 -13.03 47.58 -2.35
C LEU A 16 -12.19 48.64 -3.08
N PRO A 17 -10.88 48.41 -3.33
CA PRO A 17 -10.13 49.26 -4.24
C PRO A 17 -10.75 49.10 -5.63
N ALA A 18 -11.11 50.24 -6.23
CA ALA A 18 -11.47 50.29 -7.64
C ALA A 18 -10.25 49.85 -8.45
N VAL A 19 -10.22 48.57 -8.82
CA VAL A 19 -9.28 48.03 -9.80
C VAL A 19 -9.63 48.70 -11.13
N ALA A 20 -8.80 49.65 -11.53
CA ALA A 20 -8.85 50.25 -12.85
C ALA A 20 -8.71 49.13 -13.88
N ALA A 21 -9.75 48.95 -14.69
CA ALA A 21 -9.72 48.08 -15.86
C ALA A 21 -8.68 48.63 -16.84
N GLU A 22 -7.48 48.05 -16.83
CA GLU A 22 -6.53 48.18 -17.93
C GLU A 22 -7.19 47.59 -19.19
N PRO A 23 -7.09 48.27 -20.34
CA PRO A 23 -7.67 47.78 -21.58
C PRO A 23 -7.05 46.43 -21.91
N GLU A 24 -7.91 45.41 -21.97
CA GLU A 24 -7.55 44.04 -22.35
C GLU A 24 -6.77 44.08 -23.67
N LYS A 25 -5.46 43.86 -23.55
CA LYS A 25 -4.58 43.58 -24.67
C LYS A 25 -5.06 42.26 -25.25
N SER A 26 -5.83 42.35 -26.34
CA SER A 26 -6.42 41.23 -27.07
C SER A 26 -5.34 40.17 -27.24
N THR A 27 -5.44 39.12 -26.43
CA THR A 27 -4.58 37.95 -26.55
C THR A 27 -5.10 37.22 -27.77
N GLU A 28 -4.54 37.56 -28.92
CA GLU A 28 -4.79 36.91 -30.20
C GLU A 28 -4.51 35.41 -29.99
N SER A 29 -5.58 34.65 -29.77
CA SER A 29 -5.50 33.22 -29.51
C SER A 29 -4.96 32.57 -30.78
N ASN A 30 -3.67 32.23 -30.77
CA ASN A 30 -3.05 31.57 -31.89
C ASN A 30 -3.73 30.20 -32.11
N PRO A 31 -4.51 30.01 -33.20
CA PRO A 31 -5.33 28.82 -33.39
C PRO A 31 -4.49 27.53 -33.50
N ALA A 32 -3.19 27.65 -33.75
CA ALA A 32 -2.27 26.52 -33.81
C ALA A 32 -2.04 25.82 -32.45
N VAL A 33 -2.16 26.53 -31.33
CA VAL A 33 -1.92 25.94 -29.99
C VAL A 33 -3.10 25.06 -29.56
N VAL A 34 -4.32 25.46 -29.92
CA VAL A 34 -5.55 24.70 -29.58
C VAL A 34 -5.59 23.35 -30.31
N ALA A 35 -5.20 23.31 -31.58
CA ALA A 35 -5.22 22.08 -32.37
C ALA A 35 -4.27 20.99 -31.81
N THR A 36 -3.11 21.40 -31.29
CA THR A 36 -2.11 20.46 -30.76
C THR A 36 -2.55 19.82 -29.44
N ALA A 37 -3.21 20.59 -28.57
CA ALA A 37 -3.71 20.08 -27.29
C ALA A 37 -4.85 19.04 -27.49
N THR A 38 -5.76 19.29 -28.42
CA THR A 38 -6.86 18.36 -28.75
C THR A 38 -6.33 17.03 -29.30
N ALA A 39 -5.31 17.07 -30.16
CA ALA A 39 -4.70 15.85 -30.71
C ALA A 39 -4.08 14.98 -29.60
N LYS A 40 -3.34 15.59 -28.67
CA LYS A 40 -2.72 14.86 -27.54
C LYS A 40 -3.77 14.22 -26.63
N SER A 41 -4.84 14.95 -26.30
CA SER A 41 -5.94 14.40 -25.50
C SER A 41 -6.58 13.18 -26.16
N ALA A 42 -6.83 13.23 -27.46
CA ALA A 42 -7.44 12.11 -28.19
C ALA A 42 -6.53 10.87 -28.21
N GLU A 43 -5.21 11.05 -28.26
CA GLU A 43 -4.24 9.95 -28.18
C GLU A 43 -4.19 9.33 -26.78
N THR A 44 -4.20 10.16 -25.74
CA THR A 44 -4.31 9.71 -24.34
C THR A 44 -5.58 8.88 -24.13
N ASP A 45 -6.74 9.35 -24.62
CA ASP A 45 -8.01 8.63 -24.50
C ASP A 45 -7.99 7.26 -25.18
N ARG A 46 -7.37 7.16 -26.36
CA ARG A 46 -7.21 5.87 -27.07
C ARG A 46 -6.32 4.92 -26.29
N THR A 47 -5.27 5.44 -25.67
CA THR A 47 -4.33 4.66 -24.85
C THR A 47 -5.02 4.12 -23.60
N ILE A 48 -5.76 4.97 -22.87
CA ILE A 48 -6.55 4.57 -21.69
C ILE A 48 -7.54 3.46 -22.04
N ARG A 49 -8.32 3.61 -23.11
CA ARG A 49 -9.29 2.59 -23.53
C ARG A 49 -8.63 1.27 -23.90
N ARG A 50 -7.43 1.30 -24.50
CA ARG A 50 -6.68 0.08 -24.81
C ARG A 50 -6.20 -0.60 -23.54
N ALA A 51 -5.62 0.15 -22.60
CA ALA A 51 -5.14 -0.39 -21.34
C ALA A 51 -6.29 -1.00 -20.50
N ILE A 52 -7.47 -0.36 -20.45
CA ILE A 52 -8.65 -0.93 -19.75
C ILE A 52 -9.05 -2.30 -20.32
N ARG A 53 -8.99 -2.50 -21.64
CA ARG A 53 -9.26 -3.80 -22.26
C ARG A 53 -8.17 -4.85 -21.99
N GLN A 54 -6.98 -4.43 -21.60
CA GLN A 54 -5.86 -5.32 -21.30
C GLN A 54 -5.80 -5.69 -19.81
N LEU A 55 -6.56 -5.00 -18.95
CA LEU A 55 -6.67 -5.36 -17.52
C LEU A 55 -7.23 -6.77 -17.28
N ASP A 56 -7.99 -7.32 -18.23
CA ASP A 56 -8.46 -8.71 -18.22
C ASP A 56 -7.73 -9.61 -19.22
N SER A 57 -6.52 -9.23 -19.68
CA SER A 57 -5.69 -10.13 -20.48
C SER A 57 -5.39 -11.42 -19.71
N ASP A 58 -5.30 -12.55 -20.40
CA ASP A 58 -4.87 -13.82 -19.82
C ASP A 58 -3.40 -13.77 -19.37
N THR A 59 -2.59 -12.88 -19.96
CA THR A 59 -1.17 -12.76 -19.63
C THR A 59 -0.94 -11.75 -18.51
N PHE A 60 -0.22 -12.18 -17.47
CA PHE A 60 0.08 -11.31 -16.32
C PHE A 60 0.90 -10.07 -16.70
N ALA A 61 1.83 -10.22 -17.65
CA ALA A 61 2.69 -9.12 -18.10
C ALA A 61 1.86 -7.98 -18.73
N GLU A 62 0.90 -8.31 -19.61
CA GLU A 62 0.03 -7.30 -20.24
C GLU A 62 -0.90 -6.65 -19.22
N ARG A 63 -1.46 -7.41 -18.26
CA ARG A 63 -2.28 -6.83 -17.18
C ARG A 63 -1.50 -5.80 -16.36
N ARG A 64 -0.27 -6.15 -15.98
CA ARG A 64 0.60 -5.28 -15.20
C ARG A 64 0.97 -4.02 -15.98
N GLU A 65 1.38 -4.16 -17.24
CA GLU A 65 1.73 -3.04 -18.10
C GLU A 65 0.52 -2.11 -18.31
N ALA A 66 -0.67 -2.68 -18.53
CA ALA A 66 -1.91 -1.92 -18.64
C ALA A 66 -2.24 -1.14 -17.35
N ALA A 67 -2.09 -1.76 -16.19
CA ALA A 67 -2.29 -1.08 -14.90
C ALA A 67 -1.28 0.07 -14.69
N GLU A 68 -0.03 -0.10 -15.12
CA GLU A 68 1.00 0.95 -15.09
C GLU A 68 0.64 2.12 -16.03
N GLN A 69 0.28 1.83 -17.27
CA GLN A 69 -0.19 2.84 -18.24
C GLN A 69 -1.39 3.65 -17.72
N LEU A 70 -2.30 3.01 -16.99
CA LEU A 70 -3.46 3.68 -16.40
C LEU A 70 -3.07 4.57 -15.21
N ARG A 71 -2.08 4.17 -14.41
CA ARG A 71 -1.54 5.01 -13.33
C ARG A 71 -0.80 6.23 -13.90
N ASP A 72 -0.02 6.03 -14.95
CA ASP A 72 0.72 7.11 -15.64
C ASP A 72 -0.22 8.13 -16.30
N ALA A 73 -1.38 7.68 -16.79
CA ALA A 73 -2.43 8.56 -17.30
C ALA A 73 -3.08 9.42 -16.19
N GLY A 74 -2.96 9.00 -14.92
CA GLY A 74 -3.38 9.76 -13.74
C GLY A 74 -4.85 10.19 -13.78
N PRO A 75 -5.16 11.48 -13.54
CA PRO A 75 -6.54 11.96 -13.46
C PRO A 75 -7.36 11.72 -14.73
N ALA A 76 -6.72 11.67 -15.90
CA ALA A 76 -7.41 11.43 -17.17
C ALA A 76 -8.05 10.02 -17.25
N ALA A 77 -7.53 9.05 -16.48
CA ALA A 77 -8.05 7.69 -16.48
C ALA A 77 -9.29 7.49 -15.60
N ILE A 78 -9.55 8.36 -14.61
CA ILE A 78 -10.57 8.14 -13.55
C ILE A 78 -11.96 7.89 -14.14
N ALA A 79 -12.42 8.74 -15.05
CA ALA A 79 -13.75 8.60 -15.65
C ALA A 79 -13.91 7.32 -16.46
N SER A 80 -12.86 6.91 -17.19
CA SER A 80 -12.87 5.67 -17.98
C SER A 80 -12.82 4.43 -17.10
N LEU A 81 -12.09 4.48 -15.97
CA LEU A 81 -12.08 3.41 -14.97
C LEU A 81 -13.45 3.27 -14.29
N GLU A 82 -14.11 4.38 -13.99
CA GLU A 82 -15.47 4.37 -13.43
C GLU A 82 -16.46 3.70 -14.40
N GLU A 83 -16.43 4.08 -15.67
CA GLU A 83 -17.25 3.45 -16.73
C GLU A 83 -16.95 1.96 -16.88
N ALA A 84 -15.67 1.58 -16.87
CA ALA A 84 -15.25 0.18 -16.95
C ALA A 84 -15.75 -0.68 -15.77
N CYS A 85 -15.93 -0.09 -14.59
CA CYS A 85 -16.51 -0.77 -13.43
C CYS A 85 -18.02 -0.99 -13.55
N ARG A 86 -18.74 -0.13 -14.30
CA ARG A 86 -20.19 -0.30 -14.51
C ARG A 86 -20.47 -1.48 -15.44
N ASP A 87 -19.80 -1.51 -16.58
CA ASP A 87 -20.06 -2.47 -17.66
C ASP A 87 -19.17 -3.72 -17.62
N GLY A 88 -18.12 -3.70 -16.79
CA GLY A 88 -17.14 -4.78 -16.69
C GLY A 88 -17.56 -5.96 -15.80
N ALA A 89 -16.79 -7.04 -15.89
CA ALA A 89 -16.90 -8.20 -15.01
C ALA A 89 -15.52 -8.71 -14.59
N GLY A 90 -15.47 -9.41 -13.46
CA GLY A 90 -14.30 -10.16 -13.00
C GLY A 90 -13.07 -9.30 -12.74
N GLU A 91 -11.93 -9.73 -13.29
CA GLU A 91 -10.60 -9.13 -13.03
C GLU A 91 -10.53 -7.66 -13.44
N ARG A 92 -11.15 -7.27 -14.56
CA ARG A 92 -11.15 -5.87 -15.03
C ARG A 92 -11.74 -4.93 -13.97
N VAL A 93 -12.82 -5.33 -13.32
CA VAL A 93 -13.48 -4.54 -12.26
C VAL A 93 -12.58 -4.48 -11.03
N ALA A 94 -12.04 -5.62 -10.59
CA ALA A 94 -11.17 -5.68 -9.42
C ALA A 94 -9.92 -4.78 -9.59
N GLN A 95 -9.23 -4.90 -10.73
CA GLN A 95 -8.05 -4.09 -11.04
C GLN A 95 -8.39 -2.60 -11.18
N SER A 96 -9.52 -2.26 -11.81
CA SER A 96 -9.95 -0.86 -11.94
C SER A 96 -10.23 -0.21 -10.58
N ILE A 97 -10.85 -0.95 -9.65
CA ILE A 97 -11.08 -0.49 -8.27
C ILE A 97 -9.76 -0.33 -7.51
N GLU A 98 -8.80 -1.24 -7.67
CA GLU A 98 -7.47 -1.13 -7.05
C GLU A 98 -6.72 0.12 -7.54
N ILE A 99 -6.78 0.42 -8.84
CA ILE A 99 -6.17 1.64 -9.41
C ILE A 99 -6.86 2.88 -8.84
N LEU A 100 -8.20 2.92 -8.82
CA LEU A 100 -8.95 4.05 -8.23
C LEU A 100 -8.64 4.22 -6.73
N GLN A 101 -8.44 3.13 -5.99
CA GLN A 101 -8.03 3.17 -4.59
C GLN A 101 -6.64 3.80 -4.43
N SER A 102 -5.69 3.49 -5.33
CA SER A 102 -4.37 4.12 -5.33
C SER A 102 -4.45 5.63 -5.62
N PHE A 103 -5.33 6.07 -6.54
CA PHE A 103 -5.57 7.49 -6.79
C PHE A 103 -6.24 8.18 -5.60
N ALA A 104 -7.18 7.52 -4.93
CA ALA A 104 -7.83 8.06 -3.73
C ALA A 104 -6.84 8.25 -2.56
N ALA A 105 -5.76 7.47 -2.52
CA ALA A 105 -4.68 7.60 -1.55
C ALA A 105 -3.58 8.62 -1.94
N SER A 106 -3.70 9.29 -3.10
CA SER A 106 -2.74 10.28 -3.58
C SER A 106 -2.67 11.52 -2.66
N GLU A 107 -1.49 12.14 -2.61
CA GLU A 107 -1.29 13.45 -1.94
C GLU A 107 -1.96 14.61 -2.71
N ASP A 108 -2.15 14.43 -4.02
CA ASP A 108 -2.90 15.37 -4.84
C ASP A 108 -4.38 15.32 -4.46
N ARG A 109 -4.86 16.41 -3.87
CA ARG A 109 -6.22 16.52 -3.35
C ARG A 109 -7.28 16.43 -4.43
N GLU A 110 -7.01 16.96 -5.63
CA GLU A 110 -7.98 16.95 -6.72
C GLU A 110 -8.13 15.53 -7.26
N VAL A 111 -7.01 14.84 -7.48
CA VAL A 111 -6.98 13.43 -7.90
C VAL A 111 -7.64 12.54 -6.86
N SER A 112 -7.27 12.70 -5.58
CA SER A 112 -7.83 11.93 -4.47
C SER A 112 -9.34 12.11 -4.34
N ALA A 113 -9.82 13.36 -4.40
CA ALA A 113 -11.25 13.67 -4.33
C ALA A 113 -12.02 13.08 -5.53
N ALA A 114 -11.49 13.21 -6.75
CA ALA A 114 -12.13 12.67 -7.95
C ALA A 114 -12.22 11.13 -7.92
N ALA A 115 -11.15 10.46 -7.49
CA ALA A 115 -11.14 9.00 -7.37
C ALA A 115 -12.07 8.49 -6.26
N LEU A 116 -12.11 9.18 -5.12
CA LEU A 116 -13.04 8.86 -4.03
C LEU A 116 -14.50 9.08 -4.44
N HIS A 117 -14.77 10.10 -5.26
CA HIS A 117 -16.10 10.32 -5.83
C HIS A 117 -16.48 9.18 -6.79
N ALA A 118 -15.59 8.79 -7.71
CA ALA A 118 -15.81 7.65 -8.61
C ALA A 118 -16.07 6.35 -7.84
N LEU A 119 -15.30 6.06 -6.78
CA LEU A 119 -15.52 4.89 -5.93
C LEU A 119 -16.89 4.91 -5.25
N LYS A 120 -17.37 6.06 -4.77
CA LYS A 120 -18.73 6.19 -4.20
C LYS A 120 -19.80 5.93 -5.25
N ASN A 121 -19.67 6.53 -6.44
CA ASN A 121 -20.61 6.29 -7.55
C ASN A 121 -20.69 4.81 -7.93
N ILE A 122 -19.55 4.10 -7.97
CA ILE A 122 -19.52 2.66 -8.24
C ILE A 122 -20.20 1.89 -7.09
N ALA A 123 -19.96 2.28 -5.83
CA ALA A 123 -20.56 1.65 -4.65
C ALA A 123 -22.09 1.74 -4.65
N ASP A 124 -22.65 2.82 -5.20
CA ASP A 124 -24.09 3.06 -5.32
C ASP A 124 -24.68 2.55 -6.65
N GLY A 125 -23.87 1.92 -7.51
CA GLY A 125 -24.26 1.48 -8.86
C GLY A 125 -24.96 0.12 -8.93
N GLU A 126 -25.45 -0.23 -10.12
CA GLU A 126 -26.22 -1.47 -10.37
C GLU A 126 -25.35 -2.74 -10.43
N ASN A 127 -24.06 -2.62 -10.74
CA ASN A 127 -23.14 -3.76 -10.80
C ASN A 127 -22.78 -4.23 -9.39
N ALA A 128 -23.50 -5.23 -8.87
CA ALA A 128 -23.38 -5.69 -7.49
C ALA A 128 -21.94 -6.08 -7.07
N THR A 129 -21.16 -6.66 -7.98
CA THR A 129 -19.77 -7.03 -7.70
C THR A 129 -18.89 -5.80 -7.57
N ALA A 130 -18.98 -4.87 -8.53
CA ALA A 130 -18.24 -3.60 -8.48
C ALA A 130 -18.63 -2.77 -7.25
N ALA A 131 -19.94 -2.69 -6.97
CA ALA A 131 -20.49 -1.96 -5.84
C ALA A 131 -19.92 -2.44 -4.49
N LYS A 132 -19.90 -3.77 -4.27
CA LYS A 132 -19.36 -4.36 -3.04
C LYS A 132 -17.85 -4.09 -2.88
N LEU A 133 -17.08 -4.24 -3.95
CA LEU A 133 -15.64 -3.97 -3.94
C LEU A 133 -15.35 -2.49 -3.68
N ALA A 134 -16.07 -1.59 -4.35
CA ALA A 134 -15.91 -0.15 -4.18
C ALA A 134 -16.30 0.31 -2.78
N ALA A 135 -17.39 -0.22 -2.20
CA ALA A 135 -17.77 0.06 -0.81
C ALA A 135 -16.67 -0.37 0.18
N THR A 136 -16.03 -1.52 -0.08
CA THR A 136 -14.89 -2.01 0.72
C THR A 136 -13.68 -1.08 0.58
N ALA A 137 -13.38 -0.63 -0.63
CA ALA A 137 -12.30 0.32 -0.90
C ALA A 137 -12.54 1.66 -0.17
N VAL A 138 -13.75 2.24 -0.26
CA VAL A 138 -14.13 3.47 0.46
C VAL A 138 -13.99 3.30 1.97
N HIS A 139 -14.42 2.16 2.52
CA HIS A 139 -14.26 1.88 3.95
C HIS A 139 -12.78 1.83 4.35
N SER A 140 -11.95 1.12 3.58
CA SER A 140 -10.52 0.99 3.87
C SER A 140 -9.81 2.35 3.95
N ILE A 141 -10.09 3.24 2.99
CA ILE A 141 -9.50 4.60 2.92
C ILE A 141 -9.88 5.44 4.16
N ARG A 142 -11.13 5.31 4.64
CA ARG A 142 -11.59 5.99 5.86
C ARG A 142 -10.91 5.48 7.13
N THR A 143 -10.58 4.19 7.16
CA THR A 143 -9.99 3.54 8.33
C THR A 143 -8.47 3.63 8.38
N THR A 144 -7.80 4.04 7.29
CA THR A 144 -6.34 4.15 7.24
C THR A 144 -5.82 5.16 8.28
N PRO A 145 -5.16 4.71 9.36
CA PRO A 145 -4.73 5.59 10.44
C PRO A 145 -3.58 6.48 9.96
N GLY A 146 -3.84 7.78 9.87
CA GLY A 146 -2.86 8.78 9.40
C GLY A 146 -3.44 9.76 8.39
N MET A 147 -4.51 9.38 7.68
CA MET A 147 -5.26 10.30 6.84
C MET A 147 -6.24 11.05 7.74
N ARG A 148 -5.82 12.22 8.25
CA ARG A 148 -6.78 13.13 8.90
C ARG A 148 -7.86 13.42 7.87
N PRO A 149 -9.15 13.13 8.14
CA PRO A 149 -10.20 13.49 7.21
C PRO A 149 -10.05 14.98 6.94
N ALA A 150 -9.86 15.34 5.66
CA ALA A 150 -9.83 16.74 5.27
C ALA A 150 -11.07 17.39 5.89
N PRO A 151 -10.94 18.52 6.60
CA PRO A 151 -12.09 19.19 7.18
C PRO A 151 -13.07 19.43 6.03
N GLU A 152 -14.20 18.72 6.03
CA GLU A 152 -15.26 18.90 5.05
C GLU A 152 -15.65 20.37 5.10
N ALA A 153 -15.19 21.12 4.09
CA ALA A 153 -15.59 22.51 3.90
C ALA A 153 -17.10 22.52 3.76
N GLY A 154 -17.77 23.19 4.70
CA GLY A 154 -19.20 23.08 4.94
C GLY A 154 -20.04 23.15 3.67
N GLY A 155 -20.82 22.10 3.44
CA GLY A 155 -21.87 22.01 2.46
C GLY A 155 -22.99 21.12 3.01
N ASP A 156 -24.21 21.64 2.93
CA ASP A 156 -25.47 21.12 3.45
C ASP A 156 -25.54 19.63 3.82
N ARG A 157 -25.83 19.38 5.10
CA ARG A 157 -26.37 18.10 5.57
C ARG A 157 -27.78 17.95 5.02
N ILE A 158 -27.94 17.20 3.93
CA ILE A 158 -29.23 16.64 3.55
C ILE A 158 -29.62 15.61 4.62
N ALA A 159 -30.64 15.95 5.41
CA ALA A 159 -31.28 15.06 6.35
C ALA A 159 -31.93 13.90 5.58
N GLY A 160 -31.48 12.65 5.79
CA GLY A 160 -32.20 11.52 5.18
C GLY A 160 -31.58 10.13 5.24
N PHE A 161 -30.33 9.93 5.65
CA PHE A 161 -29.74 8.58 5.70
C PHE A 161 -28.86 8.39 6.95
N ASN A 162 -29.44 7.77 7.99
CA ASN A 162 -28.70 7.22 9.12
C ASN A 162 -28.42 5.73 8.84
N PRO A 163 -27.16 5.27 8.73
CA PRO A 163 -26.84 3.85 8.58
C PRO A 163 -26.72 3.09 9.92
N PHE A 164 -27.39 3.55 10.98
CA PHE A 164 -27.29 2.96 12.34
C PHE A 164 -28.50 2.11 12.77
N ASP A 165 -29.41 1.76 11.86
CA ASP A 165 -30.50 0.82 12.17
C ASP A 165 -30.07 -0.63 11.96
N ASN A 166 -29.09 -1.07 12.76
CA ASN A 166 -28.85 -2.48 13.04
C ASN A 166 -28.97 -2.78 14.55
N ALA A 167 -30.02 -2.21 15.15
CA ALA A 167 -30.30 -2.23 16.58
C ALA A 167 -31.26 -3.37 16.99
N MET A 168 -31.04 -4.60 16.50
CA MET A 168 -31.82 -5.76 16.96
C MET A 168 -30.99 -7.00 17.35
N LEU A 169 -29.65 -6.92 17.31
CA LEU A 169 -28.75 -8.00 17.76
C LEU A 169 -27.90 -7.64 18.99
N GLN A 170 -28.34 -6.65 19.78
CA GLN A 170 -27.54 -6.05 20.86
C GLN A 170 -28.03 -6.41 22.28
N GLY A 171 -28.67 -7.57 22.44
CA GLY A 171 -29.22 -8.01 23.72
C GLY A 171 -28.36 -8.96 24.55
N MET A 172 -27.26 -9.54 24.03
CA MET A 172 -26.61 -10.68 24.71
C MET A 172 -25.09 -10.81 24.60
N ARG A 173 -24.34 -9.83 24.07
CA ARG A 173 -22.86 -9.90 24.05
C ARG A 173 -22.25 -8.83 24.93
N GLY A 174 -21.64 -9.28 26.04
CA GLY A 174 -21.00 -8.41 27.01
C GLY A 174 -19.89 -7.57 26.39
N ARG A 175 -19.78 -6.32 26.83
CA ARG A 175 -18.66 -5.36 26.63
C ARG A 175 -17.61 -5.88 25.63
N GLU A 176 -17.89 -5.73 24.34
CA GLU A 176 -16.89 -5.92 23.30
C GLU A 176 -15.81 -4.85 23.55
N ARG A 177 -14.62 -5.29 23.96
CA ARG A 177 -13.45 -4.41 24.01
C ARG A 177 -13.17 -4.01 22.56
N ASN A 178 -13.08 -2.70 22.31
CA ASN A 178 -12.69 -2.16 21.01
C ASN A 178 -11.22 -2.50 20.74
N PHE A 179 -10.98 -3.74 20.34
CA PHE A 179 -9.66 -4.24 19.96
C PHE A 179 -9.55 -4.21 18.44
N SER A 180 -8.56 -3.50 17.92
CA SER A 180 -8.23 -3.44 16.51
C SER A 180 -6.74 -3.60 16.33
N MET A 181 -6.31 -4.48 15.42
CA MET A 181 -4.92 -4.74 15.13
C MET A 181 -4.69 -4.72 13.62
N SER A 182 -3.68 -3.99 13.17
CA SER A 182 -3.28 -3.91 11.77
C SER A 182 -1.78 -4.20 11.66
N THR A 183 -1.41 -5.14 10.80
CA THR A 183 -0.01 -5.45 10.48
C THR A 183 0.25 -5.07 9.03
N VAL A 184 1.22 -4.20 8.80
CA VAL A 184 1.69 -3.81 7.47
C VAL A 184 3.11 -4.32 7.29
N ARG A 185 3.38 -5.04 6.19
CA ARG A 185 4.72 -5.49 5.82
C ARG A 185 5.11 -4.85 4.51
N ASN A 186 6.21 -4.11 4.50
CA ASN A 186 6.75 -3.49 3.29
C ASN A 186 8.28 -3.61 3.28
N ASN A 187 8.84 -4.26 2.26
CA ASN A 187 10.29 -4.44 2.09
C ASN A 187 11.01 -5.03 3.32
N GLY A 188 10.35 -5.96 4.03
CA GLY A 188 10.90 -6.59 5.23
C GLY A 188 10.70 -5.81 6.53
N ARG A 189 10.30 -4.53 6.46
CA ARG A 189 9.85 -3.76 7.62
C ARG A 189 8.44 -4.17 8.00
N GLU A 190 8.22 -4.45 9.27
CA GLU A 190 6.92 -4.85 9.83
C GLU A 190 6.45 -3.79 10.82
N GLN A 191 5.30 -3.17 10.52
CA GLN A 191 4.65 -2.18 11.38
C GLN A 191 3.33 -2.77 11.91
N ILE A 192 3.19 -2.84 13.23
CA ILE A 192 2.02 -3.38 13.90
C ILE A 192 1.37 -2.23 14.67
N LYS A 193 0.14 -1.87 14.30
CA LYS A 193 -0.68 -0.86 14.99
C LYS A 193 -1.79 -1.56 15.75
N ILE A 194 -1.80 -1.42 17.06
CA ILE A 194 -2.83 -1.96 17.94
C ILE A 194 -3.59 -0.82 18.61
N THR A 195 -4.91 -0.94 18.65
CA THR A 195 -5.80 -0.14 19.48
C THR A 195 -6.56 -1.09 20.38
N ASP A 196 -6.36 -1.01 21.69
CA ASP A 196 -7.08 -1.80 22.70
C ASP A 196 -7.76 -0.82 23.67
N GLY A 197 -9.01 -0.47 23.36
CA GLY A 197 -9.75 0.56 24.07
C GLY A 197 -9.09 1.94 23.94
N GLU A 198 -8.61 2.49 25.05
CA GLU A 198 -7.91 3.78 25.09
C GLU A 198 -6.39 3.65 24.87
N ARG A 199 -5.86 2.41 24.87
CA ARG A 199 -4.45 2.17 24.65
C ARG A 199 -4.17 2.07 23.16
N ARG A 200 -3.16 2.80 22.69
CA ARG A 200 -2.63 2.69 21.32
C ARG A 200 -1.18 2.24 21.39
N VAL A 201 -0.83 1.24 20.60
CA VAL A 201 0.52 0.70 20.52
C VAL A 201 0.94 0.59 19.07
N GLU A 202 2.14 1.04 18.77
CA GLU A 202 2.77 0.91 17.46
C GLU A 202 4.14 0.24 17.64
N ILE A 203 4.30 -0.91 17.00
CA ILE A 203 5.55 -1.67 17.00
C ILE A 203 6.12 -1.60 15.60
N ASP A 204 7.33 -1.10 15.47
CA ASP A 204 8.06 -1.02 14.21
C ASP A 204 9.30 -1.90 14.29
N LYS A 205 9.38 -2.85 13.36
CA LYS A 205 10.47 -3.79 13.25
C LYS A 205 11.12 -3.64 11.88
N ASP A 206 12.24 -2.95 11.86
CA ASP A 206 13.11 -2.86 10.70
C ASP A 206 14.12 -4.02 10.73
N PRO A 207 14.30 -4.79 9.63
CA PRO A 207 15.28 -5.89 9.60
C PRO A 207 16.74 -5.40 9.72
N SER A 208 16.98 -4.12 9.46
CA SER A 208 18.30 -3.47 9.50
C SER A 208 18.43 -2.39 10.58
N GLY A 209 17.33 -2.09 11.28
CA GLY A 209 17.25 -1.01 12.27
C GLY A 209 16.78 -1.49 13.64
N PRO A 210 16.65 -0.56 14.61
CA PRO A 210 16.22 -0.90 15.96
C PRO A 210 14.73 -1.29 15.99
N LEU A 211 14.39 -2.15 16.94
CA LEU A 211 13.03 -2.40 17.37
C LEU A 211 12.50 -1.17 18.12
N ARG A 212 11.46 -0.54 17.58
CA ARG A 212 10.79 0.60 18.22
C ARG A 212 9.39 0.20 18.69
N VAL A 213 9.10 0.49 19.95
CA VAL A 213 7.78 0.32 20.55
C VAL A 213 7.31 1.68 21.06
N GLU A 214 6.25 2.20 20.46
CA GLU A 214 5.56 3.40 20.90
C GLU A 214 4.20 3.02 21.49
N TRP A 215 3.89 3.51 22.68
CA TRP A 215 2.58 3.30 23.29
C TRP A 215 2.04 4.55 23.94
N ARG A 216 0.70 4.63 24.00
CA ARG A 216 -0.05 5.70 24.65
C ARG A 216 -1.23 5.12 25.40
N GLU A 217 -1.46 5.58 26.62
CA GLU A 217 -2.64 5.26 27.41
C GLU A 217 -3.54 6.50 27.49
N GLY A 218 -4.73 6.44 26.89
CA GLY A 218 -5.67 7.56 26.90
C GLY A 218 -5.10 8.83 26.27
N ASN A 219 -5.12 9.91 27.04
CA ASN A 219 -4.66 11.24 26.62
C ASN A 219 -3.22 11.57 27.03
N ASP A 220 -2.49 10.61 27.59
CA ASP A 220 -1.11 10.83 28.00
C ASP A 220 -0.17 11.04 26.80
N ALA A 221 1.01 11.59 27.07
CA ALA A 221 2.05 11.72 26.05
C ALA A 221 2.51 10.33 25.59
N PRO A 222 2.81 10.13 24.30
CA PRO A 222 3.33 8.87 23.81
C PRO A 222 4.68 8.56 24.48
N GLN A 223 4.83 7.32 24.94
CA GLN A 223 6.09 6.77 25.42
C GLN A 223 6.72 5.96 24.29
N VAL A 224 8.02 6.16 24.07
CA VAL A 224 8.79 5.49 23.01
C VAL A 224 9.98 4.79 23.64
N ALA A 225 10.16 3.52 23.28
CA ALA A 225 11.33 2.73 23.59
C ALA A 225 11.95 2.22 22.28
N GLU A 226 13.27 2.30 22.19
CA GLU A 226 14.06 1.80 21.06
C GLU A 226 15.16 0.89 21.59
N ALA A 227 15.38 -0.24 20.91
CA ALA A 227 16.46 -1.17 21.23
C ALA A 227 16.89 -1.92 19.99
N ASP A 228 18.14 -2.37 19.91
CA ASP A 228 18.63 -3.12 18.74
C ASP A 228 17.94 -4.49 18.59
N ASP A 229 17.58 -5.11 19.71
CA ASP A 229 16.87 -6.38 19.75
C ASP A 229 15.94 -6.48 20.98
N LEU A 230 15.21 -7.60 21.06
CA LEU A 230 14.24 -7.84 22.13
C LEU A 230 14.90 -8.04 23.50
N ASP A 231 16.12 -8.59 23.55
CA ASP A 231 16.81 -8.83 24.83
C ASP A 231 17.31 -7.51 25.41
N GLN A 232 17.79 -6.61 24.56
CA GLN A 232 18.13 -5.24 24.93
C GLN A 232 16.89 -4.45 25.34
N LEU A 233 15.75 -4.62 24.63
CA LEU A 233 14.49 -4.00 25.02
C LEU A 233 14.02 -4.46 26.41
N ARG A 234 14.14 -5.75 26.74
CA ARG A 234 13.80 -6.29 28.06
C ARG A 234 14.67 -5.71 29.18
N LYS A 235 15.94 -5.45 28.89
CA LYS A 235 16.90 -4.92 29.85
C LYS A 235 16.69 -3.44 30.12
N ASP A 236 16.52 -2.65 29.07
CA ASP A 236 16.48 -1.18 29.17
C ASP A 236 15.05 -0.66 29.38
N HIS A 237 14.06 -1.35 28.80
CA HIS A 237 12.66 -0.93 28.76
C HIS A 237 11.71 -2.11 29.04
N PRO A 238 11.71 -2.67 30.26
CA PRO A 238 10.95 -3.89 30.59
C PRO A 238 9.45 -3.77 30.30
N GLN A 239 8.86 -2.58 30.47
CA GLN A 239 7.46 -2.32 30.14
C GLN A 239 7.18 -2.41 28.63
N ALA A 240 8.07 -1.87 27.79
CA ALA A 240 7.93 -1.95 26.34
C ALA A 240 8.07 -3.40 25.85
N ALA A 241 8.96 -4.17 26.47
CA ALA A 241 9.12 -5.59 26.19
C ALA A 241 7.88 -6.41 26.58
N GLU A 242 7.24 -6.13 27.72
CA GLU A 242 5.99 -6.78 28.11
C GLU A 242 4.87 -6.51 27.11
N ILE A 243 4.74 -5.26 26.66
CA ILE A 243 3.80 -4.87 25.59
C ILE A 243 4.09 -5.65 24.30
N TYR A 244 5.36 -5.70 23.89
CA TYR A 244 5.77 -6.44 22.70
C TYR A 244 5.43 -7.93 22.83
N ASP A 245 5.78 -8.58 23.94
CA ASP A 245 5.53 -10.00 24.19
C ASP A 245 4.02 -10.32 24.23
N GLN A 246 3.22 -9.45 24.88
CA GLN A 246 1.76 -9.57 24.92
C GLN A 246 1.15 -9.63 23.52
N TYR A 247 1.52 -8.68 22.65
CA TYR A 247 0.97 -8.62 21.30
C TYR A 247 1.60 -9.62 20.35
N GLN A 248 2.87 -9.97 20.51
CA GLN A 248 3.49 -11.04 19.72
C GLN A 248 2.82 -12.39 19.99
N ALA A 249 2.49 -12.69 21.26
CA ALA A 249 1.72 -13.87 21.64
C ALA A 249 0.31 -13.84 21.02
N GLN A 250 -0.33 -12.67 20.98
CA GLN A 250 -1.64 -12.50 20.37
C GLN A 250 -1.61 -12.63 18.85
N ILE A 251 -0.57 -12.15 18.16
CA ILE A 251 -0.34 -12.35 16.72
C ILE A 251 -0.14 -13.83 16.41
N ALA A 252 0.71 -14.49 17.19
CA ALA A 252 0.95 -15.92 17.07
C ALA A 252 -0.32 -16.75 17.34
N GLY A 253 -1.19 -16.29 18.24
CA GLY A 253 -2.50 -16.90 18.52
C GLY A 253 -3.58 -16.59 17.48
N ALA A 254 -3.57 -15.37 16.90
CA ALA A 254 -4.54 -14.94 15.88
C ALA A 254 -4.25 -15.55 14.50
N GLN A 255 -2.98 -15.63 14.10
CA GLN A 255 -2.57 -16.46 12.94
C GLN A 255 -2.72 -17.97 13.25
N GLY A 256 -2.67 -18.32 14.55
CA GLY A 256 -2.95 -19.64 15.10
C GLY A 256 -4.38 -20.17 14.87
N MET A 257 -5.35 -19.32 14.51
CA MET A 257 -6.74 -19.73 14.21
C MET A 257 -6.98 -20.13 12.74
N LEU A 258 -5.97 -20.01 11.87
CA LEU A 258 -5.89 -20.76 10.61
C LEU A 258 -4.67 -21.70 10.55
N GLY A 259 -3.78 -21.67 11.55
CA GLY A 259 -2.76 -22.69 11.74
C GLY A 259 -2.02 -22.55 13.08
N GLU A 260 -2.33 -23.44 14.03
CA GLU A 260 -1.44 -23.96 15.08
C GLU A 260 -1.33 -23.34 16.49
N ARG A 261 -2.12 -22.39 17.02
CA ARG A 261 -1.94 -21.99 18.45
C ARG A 261 -3.19 -21.67 19.26
N PHE A 262 -3.78 -22.74 19.82
CA PHE A 262 -4.64 -22.68 21.01
C PHE A 262 -3.94 -23.18 22.31
N PHE A 263 -2.65 -23.52 22.30
CA PHE A 263 -2.00 -24.14 23.46
C PHE A 263 -0.57 -23.65 23.69
N ALA A 264 -0.42 -22.56 24.46
CA ALA A 264 0.69 -22.46 25.40
C ALA A 264 0.09 -22.71 26.80
N PRO A 265 0.60 -23.69 27.57
CA PRO A 265 0.05 -23.98 28.88
C PRO A 265 0.38 -22.82 29.82
N LEU A 266 -0.65 -22.07 30.22
CA LEU A 266 -0.65 -21.38 31.51
C LEU A 266 -0.41 -22.46 32.57
N ARG A 267 0.84 -22.66 32.97
CA ARG A 267 1.18 -23.44 34.15
C ARG A 267 0.80 -22.60 35.36
N LEU A 268 -0.46 -22.69 35.74
CA LEU A 268 -0.89 -22.36 37.10
C LEU A 268 -0.25 -23.43 38.00
N ASP A 269 0.77 -23.05 38.75
CA ASP A 269 1.48 -23.96 39.65
C ASP A 269 0.50 -24.68 40.59
N GLY A 270 0.53 -26.02 40.54
CA GLY A 270 -0.01 -26.87 41.61
C GLY A 270 -1.30 -27.64 41.36
N LEU A 271 -1.94 -27.56 40.18
CA LEU A 271 -3.15 -28.36 39.90
C LEU A 271 -2.90 -29.49 38.88
N PRO A 272 -3.30 -30.74 39.16
CA PRO A 272 -3.09 -31.86 38.25
C PRO A 272 -3.92 -31.69 36.98
N ILE A 273 -3.25 -31.76 35.83
CA ILE A 273 -3.88 -31.64 34.50
C ILE A 273 -4.88 -32.80 34.31
N PRO A 274 -6.15 -32.51 33.98
CA PRO A 274 -7.16 -33.55 33.75
C PRO A 274 -6.78 -34.45 32.57
N GLN A 275 -7.02 -35.76 32.70
CA GLN A 275 -6.62 -36.79 31.73
C GLN A 275 -6.93 -36.51 30.24
N PRO A 276 -8.09 -35.94 29.85
CA PRO A 276 -8.36 -35.68 28.42
C PRO A 276 -7.33 -34.75 27.76
N MET A 277 -6.66 -33.87 28.51
CA MET A 277 -5.63 -32.99 27.93
C MET A 277 -4.32 -33.73 27.60
N ARG A 278 -4.00 -34.85 28.28
CA ARG A 278 -2.77 -35.60 27.97
C ARG A 278 -2.84 -36.28 26.61
N GLN A 279 -4.00 -36.81 26.24
CA GLN A 279 -4.20 -37.42 24.93
C GLN A 279 -4.09 -36.38 23.81
N MET A 280 -4.58 -35.17 24.08
CA MET A 280 -4.47 -34.05 23.15
C MET A 280 -3.00 -33.63 22.98
N ASP A 281 -2.23 -33.51 24.07
CA ASP A 281 -0.80 -33.20 24.03
C ASP A 281 0.00 -34.23 23.22
N GLU A 282 -0.28 -35.53 23.37
CA GLU A 282 0.35 -36.57 22.58
C GLU A 282 0.00 -36.47 21.08
N GLN A 283 -1.26 -36.13 20.77
CA GLN A 283 -1.70 -35.93 19.39
C GLN A 283 -1.01 -34.69 18.75
N TRP A 284 -0.91 -33.59 19.50
CA TRP A 284 -0.19 -32.39 19.04
C TRP A 284 1.31 -32.61 18.91
N ALA A 285 1.92 -33.42 19.77
CA ALA A 285 3.32 -33.81 19.64
C ALA A 285 3.58 -34.57 18.34
N ARG A 286 2.68 -35.51 17.97
CA ARG A 286 2.75 -36.21 16.67
C ARG A 286 2.60 -35.24 15.49
N MET A 287 1.61 -34.36 15.55
CA MET A 287 1.36 -33.39 14.47
C MET A 287 2.55 -32.43 14.26
N ARG A 288 3.19 -31.97 15.33
CA ARG A 288 4.41 -31.14 15.22
C ARG A 288 5.59 -31.92 14.63
N ALA A 289 5.76 -33.18 15.01
CA ALA A 289 6.79 -34.04 14.43
C ALA A 289 6.55 -34.26 12.93
N GLU A 290 5.30 -34.52 12.53
CA GLU A 290 4.90 -34.65 11.12
C GLU A 290 5.11 -33.33 10.35
N HIS A 291 4.73 -32.19 10.91
CA HIS A 291 4.94 -30.88 10.27
C HIS A 291 6.43 -30.57 10.10
N GLN A 292 7.26 -30.87 11.09
CA GLN A 292 8.71 -30.73 10.99
C GLN A 292 9.29 -31.60 9.87
N GLN A 293 8.87 -32.87 9.79
CA GLN A 293 9.28 -33.78 8.71
C GLN A 293 8.87 -33.25 7.34
N MET A 294 7.65 -32.74 7.20
CA MET A 294 7.15 -32.15 5.95
C MET A 294 7.97 -30.91 5.54
N MET A 295 8.34 -30.04 6.48
CA MET A 295 9.16 -28.86 6.20
C MET A 295 10.60 -29.24 5.79
N GLU A 296 11.17 -30.27 6.41
CA GLU A 296 12.47 -30.83 6.01
C GLU A 296 12.41 -31.44 4.61
N GLU A 297 11.34 -32.17 4.30
CA GLU A 297 11.10 -32.73 2.97
C GLU A 297 10.98 -31.64 1.92
N MET A 298 10.18 -30.58 2.17
CA MET A 298 10.10 -29.44 1.25
C MET A 298 11.46 -28.77 1.02
N ARG A 299 12.28 -28.60 2.06
CA ARG A 299 13.64 -28.06 1.93
C ARG A 299 14.52 -28.98 1.10
N ALA A 300 14.48 -30.29 1.34
CA ALA A 300 15.24 -31.27 0.58
C ALA A 300 14.81 -31.28 -0.90
N GLN A 301 13.51 -31.24 -1.17
CA GLN A 301 12.95 -31.19 -2.52
C GLN A 301 13.35 -29.88 -3.23
N HIS A 302 13.31 -28.74 -2.53
CA HIS A 302 13.76 -27.47 -3.06
C HIS A 302 15.26 -27.48 -3.40
N GLN A 303 16.09 -28.00 -2.49
CA GLN A 303 17.53 -28.15 -2.75
C GLN A 303 17.80 -29.09 -3.92
N GLN A 304 17.05 -30.18 -4.04
CA GLN A 304 17.18 -31.10 -5.17
C GLN A 304 16.76 -30.43 -6.49
N ARG A 305 15.69 -29.64 -6.48
CA ARG A 305 15.27 -28.84 -7.64
C ARG A 305 16.37 -27.86 -8.06
N MET A 306 17.02 -27.20 -7.11
CA MET A 306 18.15 -26.29 -7.38
C MET A 306 19.37 -27.03 -7.92
N ARG A 307 19.67 -28.25 -7.42
CA ARG A 307 20.73 -29.10 -7.99
C ARG A 307 20.41 -29.53 -9.41
N ASN A 308 19.18 -29.97 -9.67
CA ASN A 308 18.72 -30.36 -11.01
C ASN A 308 18.77 -29.15 -11.96
N MET A 309 18.35 -27.97 -11.51
CA MET A 309 18.52 -26.73 -12.28
C MET A 309 19.98 -26.43 -12.61
N ARG A 310 20.91 -26.63 -11.67
CA ARG A 310 22.35 -26.44 -11.93
C ARG A 310 22.93 -27.47 -12.91
N GLN A 311 22.39 -28.69 -12.93
CA GLN A 311 22.82 -29.73 -13.87
C GLN A 311 22.24 -29.53 -15.28
N ILE A 312 21.02 -29.01 -15.38
CA ILE A 312 20.35 -28.72 -16.65
C ILE A 312 20.83 -27.39 -17.22
N ALA A 313 21.31 -26.47 -16.38
CA ALA A 313 21.98 -25.26 -16.84
C ALA A 313 23.17 -25.68 -17.72
N PRO A 314 23.16 -25.35 -19.03
CA PRO A 314 24.29 -25.66 -19.89
C PRO A 314 25.55 -25.06 -19.28
N ALA A 315 26.66 -25.80 -19.33
CA ALA A 315 27.97 -25.33 -18.90
C ALA A 315 28.14 -23.87 -19.36
N ARG A 316 28.31 -22.97 -18.37
CA ARG A 316 28.43 -21.52 -18.56
C ARG A 316 29.24 -21.30 -19.84
N PRO A 317 28.63 -20.79 -20.94
CA PRO A 317 29.34 -20.72 -22.21
C PRO A 317 30.62 -19.92 -21.96
N ALA A 318 31.76 -20.46 -22.41
CA ALA A 318 33.07 -19.82 -22.26
C ALA A 318 33.17 -18.44 -22.95
N ASN A 319 32.10 -18.03 -23.62
CA ASN A 319 31.92 -16.70 -24.18
C ASN A 319 31.03 -15.88 -23.24
N PRO A 320 31.48 -14.68 -22.78
CA PRO A 320 30.60 -13.77 -22.07
C PRO A 320 29.32 -13.55 -22.89
N PRO A 321 28.15 -13.45 -22.24
CA PRO A 321 26.88 -13.31 -22.93
C PRO A 321 27.00 -12.18 -23.97
N THR A 322 26.41 -12.36 -25.15
CA THR A 322 26.45 -11.42 -26.28
C THR A 322 26.10 -9.99 -25.88
N GLN A 323 25.33 -9.84 -24.80
CA GLN A 323 24.98 -8.57 -24.15
C GLN A 323 26.19 -7.82 -23.60
N LEU A 324 27.17 -8.50 -22.99
CA LEU A 324 28.40 -7.89 -22.47
C LEU A 324 29.28 -7.35 -23.60
N ARG A 325 29.34 -8.05 -24.74
CA ARG A 325 30.04 -7.54 -25.94
C ARG A 325 29.34 -6.32 -26.53
N ARG A 326 28.01 -6.35 -26.64
CA ARG A 326 27.22 -5.19 -27.11
C ARG A 326 27.42 -3.97 -26.21
N LEU A 327 27.31 -4.15 -24.89
CA LEU A 327 27.57 -3.08 -23.92
C LEU A 327 28.99 -2.51 -24.01
N GLN A 328 29.99 -3.36 -24.25
CA GLN A 328 31.38 -2.90 -24.45
C GLN A 328 31.57 -2.13 -25.77
N GLU A 329 30.87 -2.55 -26.83
CA GLU A 329 30.87 -1.85 -28.12
C GLU A 329 30.15 -0.51 -28.03
N ASP A 330 28.99 -0.45 -27.39
CA ASP A 330 28.20 0.77 -27.18
C ASP A 330 28.99 1.80 -26.36
N ALA A 331 29.65 1.36 -25.27
CA ALA A 331 30.51 2.21 -24.46
C ALA A 331 31.70 2.78 -25.27
N ARG A 332 32.29 2.00 -26.18
CA ARG A 332 33.36 2.48 -27.07
C ARG A 332 32.85 3.49 -28.09
N GLN A 333 31.70 3.26 -28.70
CA GLN A 333 31.11 4.20 -29.66
C GLN A 333 30.79 5.55 -29.01
N LEU A 334 30.21 5.52 -27.80
CA LEU A 334 29.95 6.74 -27.03
C LEU A 334 31.23 7.50 -26.68
N GLN A 335 32.30 6.78 -26.30
CA GLN A 335 33.60 7.40 -26.03
C GLN A 335 34.23 8.05 -27.27
N GLN A 336 34.02 7.47 -28.46
CA GLN A 336 34.45 8.09 -29.72
C GLN A 336 33.65 9.35 -30.04
N ARG A 337 32.34 9.38 -29.75
CA ARG A 337 31.50 10.59 -29.91
C ARG A 337 31.93 11.72 -28.98
N ILE A 338 32.33 11.40 -27.74
CA ILE A 338 32.94 12.38 -26.82
C ILE A 338 34.21 12.99 -27.41
N GLN A 339 35.10 12.16 -27.95
CA GLN A 339 36.35 12.64 -28.54
C GLN A 339 36.10 13.51 -29.79
N ALA A 340 35.00 13.26 -30.51
CA ALA A 340 34.57 14.08 -31.63
C ALA A 340 33.91 15.41 -31.22
N GLY A 341 33.66 15.63 -29.93
CA GLY A 341 33.02 16.85 -29.41
C GLY A 341 31.52 16.96 -29.69
N ASP A 342 30.87 15.84 -30.02
CA ASP A 342 29.48 15.79 -30.46
C ASP A 342 28.57 15.13 -29.41
N VAL A 343 28.59 15.70 -28.20
CA VAL A 343 27.75 15.21 -27.09
C VAL A 343 27.33 16.33 -26.15
N ASP A 344 26.08 16.25 -25.73
CA ASP A 344 25.46 17.09 -24.72
C ASP A 344 25.70 16.54 -23.30
N ASP A 345 25.44 17.37 -22.30
CA ASP A 345 25.67 17.04 -20.88
C ASP A 345 24.87 15.79 -20.43
N ALA A 346 23.69 15.57 -21.01
CA ALA A 346 22.85 14.40 -20.74
C ALA A 346 23.54 13.08 -21.15
N THR A 347 24.24 13.09 -22.28
CA THR A 347 24.96 11.90 -22.73
C THR A 347 26.20 11.60 -21.86
N ILE A 348 26.83 12.61 -21.27
CA ILE A 348 27.97 12.43 -20.34
C ILE A 348 27.53 11.70 -19.06
N GLU A 349 26.34 12.02 -18.55
CA GLU A 349 25.78 11.38 -17.35
C GLU A 349 25.38 9.92 -17.61
N GLU A 350 24.76 9.65 -18.77
CA GLU A 350 24.39 8.29 -19.17
C GLU A 350 25.62 7.38 -19.35
N ILE A 351 26.71 7.92 -19.89
CA ILE A 351 27.99 7.19 -20.01
C ILE A 351 28.56 6.84 -18.64
N SER A 352 28.51 7.77 -17.68
CA SER A 352 29.00 7.52 -16.32
C SER A 352 28.19 6.42 -15.64
N ARG A 353 26.86 6.40 -15.85
CA ARG A 353 25.96 5.35 -15.35
C ARG A 353 26.26 3.98 -15.96
N LEU A 354 26.49 3.93 -17.29
CA LEU A 354 26.84 2.68 -17.99
C LEU A 354 28.20 2.12 -17.55
N GLN A 355 29.18 2.99 -17.25
CA GLN A 355 30.48 2.56 -16.72
C GLN A 355 30.37 1.93 -15.33
N GLU A 356 29.56 2.49 -14.43
CA GLU A 356 29.38 1.92 -13.09
C GLU A 356 28.64 0.57 -13.14
N LEU A 357 27.62 0.44 -14.00
CA LEU A 357 26.94 -0.84 -14.27
C LEU A 357 27.90 -1.92 -14.80
N LEU A 358 28.78 -1.55 -15.74
CA LEU A 358 29.79 -2.48 -16.27
C LEU A 358 30.74 -2.97 -15.17
N LYS A 359 31.15 -2.07 -14.27
CA LYS A 359 32.04 -2.39 -13.15
C LYS A 359 31.36 -3.32 -12.13
N GLU A 360 30.07 -3.13 -11.88
CA GLU A 360 29.28 -3.99 -10.99
C GLU A 360 29.09 -5.39 -11.58
N LEU A 361 28.75 -5.48 -12.87
CA LEU A 361 28.64 -6.77 -13.58
C LEU A 361 29.98 -7.51 -13.61
N GLN A 362 31.11 -6.81 -13.77
CA GLN A 362 32.44 -7.41 -13.69
C GLN A 362 32.76 -7.95 -12.30
N ARG A 363 32.35 -7.25 -11.23
CA ARG A 363 32.49 -7.75 -9.85
C ARG A 363 31.66 -9.02 -9.64
N GLN A 364 30.41 -9.04 -10.08
CA GLN A 364 29.54 -10.21 -9.99
C GLN A 364 30.04 -11.41 -10.80
N ALA A 365 30.70 -11.17 -11.94
CA ALA A 365 31.24 -12.23 -12.77
C ALA A 365 32.47 -12.93 -12.15
N ASN A 366 33.23 -12.22 -11.31
CA ASN A 366 34.46 -12.68 -10.64
C ASN A 366 34.23 -13.26 -9.23
N GLN A 367 33.03 -13.10 -8.68
CA GLN A 367 32.55 -13.82 -7.49
C GLN A 367 31.95 -15.17 -7.92
#